data_AF-A0A523EN55-F1
#
_entry.id   AF-A0A523EN55-F1
#
_cell.length_a   1.000
_cell.length_b   1.000
_cell.length_c   1.000
_cell.angle_alpha   90.00
_cell.angle_beta   90.00
_cell.angle_gamma   90.00
#
_symmetry.space_group_name_H-M   'P 1'
#
loop_
_entity.id
_entity.type
_entity.pdbx_description
1 polymer ?
#
loop_
_entity_poly.entity_id
_entity_poly.type
_entity_poly.pdbx_seq_one_letter_code
_entity_poly.pdbx_strand_id
1 'polypeptide(L)' 'MTAVLYKVYCYRGNDKQVWFEVEDMATGQGIAWSPSRVTVVKKAEKLGYRLQDQSRPVLKFYRAQAS' A
#
# COMPACT_ATOMS: atom_id res chain seq x y z
N MET A 1 -0.87 16.57 15.63
CA MET A 1 -0.37 15.84 14.44
C MET A 1 -1.48 14.93 13.96
N THR A 2 -2.11 15.29 12.85
CA THR A 2 -3.14 14.54 12.14
C THR A 2 -2.52 13.23 11.66
N ALA A 3 -2.84 12.12 12.31
CA ALA A 3 -2.39 10.81 11.86
C ALA A 3 -2.94 10.55 10.46
N VAL A 4 -2.08 10.60 9.44
CA VAL A 4 -2.50 10.32 8.07
C VAL A 4 -2.65 8.81 7.95
N LEU A 5 -3.91 8.38 7.92
CA LEU A 5 -4.30 6.98 7.83
C LEU A 5 -3.97 6.47 6.43
N TYR A 6 -3.38 5.28 6.33
CA TYR A 6 -3.07 4.69 5.05
C TYR A 6 -3.52 3.23 4.97
N LYS A 7 -3.86 2.80 3.75
CA LYS A 7 -4.18 1.40 3.43
C LYS A 7 -2.99 0.75 2.74
N VAL A 8 -2.68 -0.48 3.14
CA VAL A 8 -1.71 -1.32 2.43
C VAL A 8 -2.48 -2.20 1.47
N TYR A 9 -2.21 -2.06 0.18
CA TYR A 9 -2.73 -2.93 -0.86
C TYR A 9 -1.74 -4.02 -1.20
N CYS A 10 -2.26 -5.16 -1.69
CA CYS A 10 -1.48 -6.28 -2.19
C CYS A 10 -2.05 -6.67 -3.56
N TYR A 11 -1.22 -6.66 -4.61
CA TYR A 11 -1.60 -7.11 -5.95
C TYR A 11 -0.49 -7.93 -6.60
N ARG A 12 -0.84 -8.72 -7.62
CA ARG A 12 0.10 -9.53 -8.38
C ARG A 12 0.37 -8.85 -9.73
N GLY A 13 1.62 -8.46 -9.96
CA GLY A 13 2.05 -7.91 -11.23
C GLY A 13 2.11 -8.96 -12.34
N ASN A 14 2.22 -8.50 -13.58
CA ASN A 14 2.40 -9.37 -14.77
C ASN A 14 3.70 -10.18 -14.71
N ASP A 15 4.67 -9.72 -13.93
CA ASP A 15 5.91 -10.40 -13.55
C ASP A 15 5.70 -11.57 -12.57
N LYS A 16 4.45 -11.90 -12.24
CA LYS A 16 4.04 -12.85 -11.19
C LYS A 16 4.50 -12.44 -9.78
N GLN A 17 5.09 -11.26 -9.60
CA GLN A 17 5.56 -10.76 -8.32
C GLN A 17 4.41 -10.11 -7.56
N VAL A 18 4.43 -10.26 -6.23
CA VAL A 18 3.47 -9.59 -5.35
C VAL A 18 4.02 -8.22 -5.00
N TRP A 19 3.20 -7.19 -5.20
CA TRP A 19 3.51 -5.81 -4.92
C TRP A 19 2.61 -5.30 -3.80
N PHE A 20 3.21 -4.52 -2.91
CA PHE A 20 2.52 -3.80 -1.86
C PHE A 20 2.55 -2.31 -2.14
N GLU A 21 1.39 -1.69 -1.99
CA GLU A 21 1.21 -0.24 -2.18
C GLU A 21 0.62 0.37 -0.92
N VAL A 22 1.05 1.59 -0.58
CA VAL A 22 0.50 2.39 0.50
C VAL A 22 -0.23 3.57 -0.10
N GLU A 23 -1.53 3.69 0.19
CA GLU A 23 -2.40 4.78 -0.29
C GLU A 23 -2.79 5.69 0.87
N ASP A 24 -2.70 7.00 0.66
CA ASP A 24 -3.19 8.01 1.57
C ASP A 24 -4.73 7.98 1.59
N MET A 25 -5.34 7.71 2.75
CA MET A 25 -6.80 7.68 2.85
C MET A 25 -7.45 9.07 2.77
N ALA A 26 -6.71 10.15 3.00
CA ALA A 26 -7.25 11.50 2.92
C ALA A 26 -7.36 11.98 1.46
N THR A 27 -6.40 11.60 0.62
CA THR A 27 -6.28 12.09 -0.77
C THR A 27 -6.55 11.00 -1.82
N GLY A 28 -6.53 9.72 -1.43
CA GLY A 28 -6.64 8.58 -2.35
C GLY A 28 -5.39 8.37 -3.22
N GLN A 29 -4.28 9.05 -2.92
CA GLN A 29 -3.05 8.96 -3.72
C GLN A 29 -2.12 7.84 -3.23
N GLY A 30 -1.47 7.15 -4.17
CA GLY A 30 -0.40 6.20 -3.89
C GLY A 30 0.86 6.92 -3.40
N ILE A 31 1.34 6.54 -2.22
CA ILE A 31 2.48 7.17 -1.53
C ILE A 31 3.76 6.36 -1.75
N ALA A 32 3.66 5.03 -1.67
CA ALA A 32 4.82 4.15 -1.72
C ALA A 32 4.46 2.77 -2.26
N TRP A 33 5.44 2.14 -2.89
CA TRP A 33 5.37 0.80 -3.49
C TRP A 33 6.63 -0.02 -3.19
N SER A 34 6.45 -1.33 -3.01
CA SER A 34 7.54 -2.29 -2.83
C SER A 34 7.06 -3.74 -2.99
N PRO A 35 7.89 -4.67 -3.47
CA PRO A 35 7.57 -6.10 -3.42
C PRO A 35 7.65 -6.69 -2.00
N SER A 36 7.96 -5.87 -0.99
CA SER A 36 8.01 -6.26 0.43
C SER A 36 7.10 -5.38 1.27
N ARG A 37 6.18 -6.01 2.00
CA ARG A 37 5.28 -5.33 2.96
C ARG A 37 6.06 -4.52 3.99
N VAL A 38 7.11 -5.11 4.58
CA VAL A 38 7.92 -4.43 5.61
C VAL A 38 8.59 -3.18 5.02
N THR A 39 9.09 -3.29 3.79
CA THR A 39 9.74 -2.17 3.11
C THR A 39 8.76 -1.05 2.79
N VAL A 40 7.55 -1.36 2.28
CA VAL A 40 6.57 -0.31 1.97
C VAL A 40 6.06 0.40 3.24
N VAL A 41 5.89 -0.35 4.33
CA VAL A 41 5.48 0.20 5.63
C VAL A 41 6.55 1.13 6.19
N LYS A 42 7.83 0.70 6.21
CA LYS A 42 8.94 1.56 6.66
C LYS A 42 9.08 2.82 5.80
N LYS A 43 8.83 2.72 4.48
CA LYS A 43 8.83 3.89 3.60
C LYS A 43 7.71 4.86 3.98
N ALA A 44 6.51 4.38 4.22
CA ALA A 44 5.37 5.19 4.65
C ALA A 44 5.62 5.84 6.03
N GLU A 45 6.16 5.10 7.00
CA GLU A 45 6.55 5.62 8.32
C GLU A 45 7.56 6.77 8.23
N LYS A 46 8.59 6.63 7.37
CA LYS A 46 9.56 7.70 7.10
C LYS A 46 8.94 8.95 6.49
N LEU A 47 7.84 8.80 5.76
CA LEU A 47 7.08 9.90 5.17
C LEU A 47 6.05 10.51 6.15
N GLY A 48 6.01 10.04 7.40
CA GLY A 48 5.12 10.56 8.44
C GLY A 48 3.77 9.87 8.52
N TYR A 49 3.56 8.79 7.76
CA TYR A 49 2.33 8.00 7.78
C TYR A 49 2.40 6.95 8.87
N ARG A 50 1.33 6.81 9.67
CA ARG A 50 1.29 5.82 10.76
C ARG A 50 0.22 4.78 10.47
N LEU A 51 0.60 3.50 10.41
CA LEU A 51 -0.37 2.41 10.38
C LEU A 51 -1.14 2.44 11.69
N GLN A 52 -2.46 2.38 11.61
CA GLN A 52 -3.21 1.86 12.74
C GLN A 52 -2.88 0.37 12.83
N ASP A 53 -2.03 0.08 13.80
CA ASP A 53 -1.57 -1.24 14.16
C ASP A 53 -2.76 -2.21 14.14
N GLN A 54 -2.65 -3.30 13.39
CA GLN A 54 -3.64 -4.38 13.14
C GLN A 54 -4.47 -4.37 11.85
N SER A 55 -4.48 -3.34 10.99
CA SER A 55 -5.19 -3.48 9.71
C SER A 55 -4.46 -4.46 8.79
N ARG A 56 -5.05 -5.64 8.55
CA ARG A 56 -4.60 -6.59 7.52
C ARG A 56 -4.54 -5.83 6.18
N PRO A 57 -3.52 -6.09 5.34
CA PRO A 57 -3.46 -5.46 4.01
C PRO A 57 -4.76 -5.77 3.26
N VAL A 58 -5.34 -4.72 2.67
CA VAL A 58 -6.54 -4.84 1.86
C VAL A 58 -6.12 -5.46 0.54
N LEU A 59 -6.66 -6.63 0.21
CA LEU A 59 -6.43 -7.24 -1.10
C LEU A 59 -7.20 -6.43 -2.15
N LYS A 60 -6.49 -5.65 -2.97
CA LYS A 60 -7.03 -5.05 -4.19
C LYS A 60 -6.64 -5.95 -5.35
N PHE A 61 -7.60 -6.72 -5.86
CA PHE A 61 -7.45 -7.40 -7.14
C PHE A 61 -7.67 -6.37 -8.25
N TYR A 62 -6.59 -5.83 -8.82
CA TYR A 62 -6.70 -5.16 -10.10
C TYR A 62 -6.97 -6.25 -11.13
N ARG A 63 -8.22 -6.36 -11.56
CA ARG A 63 -8.59 -7.20 -12.71
C ARG A 63 -7.77 -6.65 -13.87
N ALA A 64 -6.78 -7.41 -14.35
CA ALA A 64 -6.11 -7.08 -15.59
C ALA A 64 -7.21 -6.87 -16.63
N GLN A 65 -7.36 -5.65 -17.14
CA GLN A 65 -8.19 -5.46 -18.32
C GLN A 65 -7.56 -6.33 -19.39
N ALA A 66 -8.27 -7.38 -19.79
CA ALA A 66 -7.93 -8.14 -20.97
C ALA A 66 -7.98 -7.15 -22.13
N SER A 67 -6.80 -6.84 -22.68
CA SER A 67 -6.65 -6.11 -23.93
C SER A 67 -7.38 -6.79 -25.06
#